data_AF-A0A2E6JKG0-F1
#
_entry.id   AF-A0A2E6JKG0-F1
#
_cell.length_a   1.000
_cell.length_b   1.000
_cell.length_c   1.000
_cell.angle_alpha   90.00
_cell.angle_beta   90.00
_cell.angle_gamma   90.00
#
_symmetry.space_group_name_H-M   'P 1'
#
loop_
_entity.id
_entity.type
_entity.pdbx_description
1 polymer ?
#
loop_
_entity_poly.entity_id
_entity_poly.type
_entity_poly.pdbx_seq_one_letter_code
_entity_poly.pdbx_strand_id
1 'polypeptide(L)'
;MVPMIEHCHITMPRFKPVFSLAGMMAFRDFLGSAKHVDDEVSAIHGMFATSKANNHELLLFNNIKEAPGHRSALNLLTRARLCNVLGIAPESFLDLLRWAMNNPIGPEIVESGAVMEQRQEQVNLHSIPIPHHWP
;
A
#
# COMPACT_ATOMS: atom_id res chain seq x y z
N MET A 1 -20.56 -32.87 35.16
CA MET A 1 -20.20 -31.55 35.72
C MET A 1 -18.88 -31.13 35.10
N VAL A 2 -18.97 -30.39 33.99
CA VAL A 2 -17.83 -29.82 33.25
C VAL A 2 -17.97 -28.32 33.39
N PRO A 3 -16.95 -27.57 33.83
CA PRO A 3 -17.11 -26.16 34.11
C PRO A 3 -17.32 -25.39 32.81
N MET A 4 -18.28 -24.46 32.86
CA MET A 4 -18.53 -23.46 31.83
C MET A 4 -17.26 -22.62 31.64
N ILE A 5 -16.71 -22.64 30.42
CA ILE A 5 -15.77 -21.62 29.97
C ILE A 5 -16.59 -20.33 29.85
N GLU A 6 -16.33 -19.39 30.76
CA GLU A 6 -16.87 -18.03 30.70
C GLU A 6 -16.61 -17.48 29.30
N HIS A 7 -17.70 -17.12 28.62
CA HIS A 7 -17.64 -16.44 27.35
C HIS A 7 -16.88 -15.13 27.59
N CYS A 8 -15.65 -15.08 27.08
CA CYS A 8 -14.90 -13.83 26.93
C CYS A 8 -15.78 -12.91 26.08
N HIS A 9 -16.49 -12.00 26.75
CA HIS A 9 -17.16 -10.88 26.11
C HIS A 9 -16.06 -10.00 25.50
N ILE A 10 -15.66 -10.34 24.27
CA ILE A 10 -14.94 -9.41 23.41
C ILE A 10 -15.97 -8.30 23.13
N THR A 11 -15.95 -7.27 23.96
CA THR A 11 -16.60 -6.01 23.66
C THR A 11 -16.06 -5.58 22.29
N MET A 12 -16.95 -5.45 21.29
CA MET A 12 -16.56 -4.84 20.03
C MET A 12 -15.82 -3.55 20.39
N PRO A 13 -14.56 -3.35 19.94
CA PRO A 13 -14.01 -2.02 19.99
C PRO A 13 -15.02 -1.17 19.24
N ARG A 14 -15.57 -0.17 19.92
CA ARG A 14 -16.44 0.81 19.30
C ARG A 14 -15.52 1.63 18.41
N PHE A 15 -15.15 1.06 17.26
CA PHE A 15 -14.53 1.78 16.18
C PHE A 15 -15.57 2.84 15.85
N LYS A 16 -15.30 4.09 16.26
CA LYS A 16 -16.01 5.24 15.72
C LYS A 16 -16.02 5.03 14.21
N PRO A 17 -17.15 5.27 13.52
CA PRO A 17 -17.18 5.15 12.07
C PRO A 17 -15.97 5.91 11.56
N VAL A 18 -14.99 5.15 11.07
CA VAL A 18 -13.76 5.69 10.51
C VAL A 18 -14.27 6.67 9.46
N PHE A 19 -13.74 7.89 9.51
CA PHE A 19 -13.96 8.91 8.49
C PHE A 19 -14.29 8.25 7.17
N SER A 20 -15.46 8.57 6.62
CA SER A 20 -15.94 8.06 5.34
C SER A 20 -14.76 7.84 4.40
N LEU A 21 -14.35 6.57 4.27
CA LEU A 21 -13.29 6.13 3.37
C LEU A 21 -13.66 6.41 1.90
N ALA A 22 -14.84 6.96 1.64
CA ALA A 22 -15.38 7.33 0.33
C ALA A 22 -14.49 8.24 -0.54
N GLY A 23 -13.33 8.70 -0.05
CA GLY A 23 -12.32 9.40 -0.86
C GLY A 23 -10.89 8.83 -0.81
N MET A 24 -10.61 7.77 -0.04
CA MET A 24 -9.28 7.15 0.10
C MET A 24 -9.40 5.65 -0.15
N MET A 25 -9.50 5.24 -1.41
CA MET A 25 -9.77 3.83 -1.75
C MET A 25 -8.73 3.22 -2.70
N ALA A 26 -7.78 4.01 -3.22
CA ALA A 26 -6.82 3.53 -4.19
C ALA A 26 -5.39 3.84 -3.77
N PHE A 27 -4.44 3.04 -4.28
CA PHE A 27 -3.00 3.22 -4.08
C PHE A 27 -2.52 4.67 -4.22
N ARG A 28 -3.08 5.43 -5.17
CA ARG A 28 -2.72 6.82 -5.43
C ARG A 28 -3.00 7.76 -4.25
N ASP A 29 -4.08 7.50 -3.49
CA ASP A 29 -4.47 8.35 -2.36
C ASP A 29 -3.45 8.26 -1.21
N PHE A 30 -2.72 7.13 -1.12
CA PHE A 30 -1.67 6.93 -0.11
C PHE A 30 -0.34 7.62 -0.46
N LEU A 31 -0.19 8.16 -1.68
CA LEU A 31 1.06 8.77 -2.15
C LEU A 31 1.21 10.25 -1.77
N GLY A 32 0.19 10.90 -1.20
CA GLY A 32 0.23 12.34 -0.91
C GLY A 32 1.31 12.80 0.09
N SER A 33 1.96 11.85 0.77
CA SER A 33 3.08 12.09 1.70
C SER A 33 4.40 11.50 1.20
N ALA A 34 4.47 11.09 -0.06
CA ALA A 34 5.71 10.62 -0.67
C ALA A 34 6.66 11.78 -0.93
N LYS A 35 7.95 11.55 -0.70
CA LYS A 35 9.00 12.44 -1.20
C LYS A 35 9.23 12.12 -2.68
N HIS A 36 9.20 13.16 -3.50
CA HIS A 36 9.43 13.04 -4.94
C HIS A 36 10.92 12.98 -5.24
N VAL A 37 11.30 12.08 -6.15
CA VAL A 37 12.64 11.99 -6.72
C VAL A 37 12.50 12.24 -8.22
N ASP A 38 12.89 13.45 -8.63
CA ASP A 38 12.72 13.93 -10.00
C ASP A 38 13.98 13.70 -10.88
N ASP A 39 15.14 13.50 -10.24
CA ASP A 39 16.37 13.10 -10.93
C ASP A 39 16.19 11.74 -11.61
N GLU A 40 16.86 11.56 -12.77
CA GLU A 40 16.86 10.28 -13.46
C GLU A 40 17.45 9.17 -12.57
N VAL A 41 16.70 8.08 -12.40
CA VAL A 41 17.13 6.92 -11.63
C VAL A 41 17.07 5.65 -12.49
N SER A 42 18.03 4.76 -12.30
CA SER A 42 17.97 3.41 -12.88
C SER A 42 17.11 2.49 -12.00
N ALA A 43 16.24 1.71 -12.63
CA ALA A 43 15.57 0.57 -12.00
C ALA A 43 16.58 -0.53 -11.60
N ILE A 44 17.75 -0.57 -12.23
CA ILE A 44 18.83 -1.49 -11.92
C ILE A 44 19.66 -0.90 -10.78
N HIS A 45 19.41 -1.37 -9.56
CA HIS A 45 20.06 -0.96 -8.29
C HIS A 45 19.90 0.52 -7.89
N GLY A 46 19.64 1.44 -8.81
CA GLY A 46 19.53 2.88 -8.56
C GLY A 46 18.41 3.23 -7.59
N MET A 47 17.19 2.75 -7.83
CA MET A 47 16.05 2.97 -6.91
C MET A 47 16.34 2.47 -5.48
N PHE A 48 16.99 1.31 -5.36
CA PHE A 48 17.35 0.75 -4.06
C PHE A 48 18.45 1.56 -3.36
N ALA A 49 19.47 1.99 -4.11
CA ALA A 49 20.52 2.87 -3.60
C ALA A 49 19.94 4.20 -3.10
N THR A 50 19.06 4.83 -3.87
CA THR A 50 18.35 6.05 -3.47
C THR A 50 17.49 5.81 -2.25
N SER A 51 16.77 4.68 -2.20
CA SER A 51 15.98 4.32 -1.02
C SER A 51 16.84 4.20 0.24
N LYS A 52 18.03 3.56 0.17
CA LYS A 52 18.96 3.48 1.31
C LYS A 52 19.48 4.85 1.73
N ALA A 53 19.87 5.69 0.76
CA ALA A 53 20.35 7.04 1.03
C ALA A 53 19.29 7.94 1.71
N ASN A 54 18.02 7.63 1.51
CA ASN A 54 16.88 8.32 2.12
C ASN A 54 16.26 7.54 3.29
N ASN A 55 17.04 6.64 3.92
CA ASN A 55 16.61 5.86 5.09
C ASN A 55 15.26 5.14 4.91
N HIS A 56 15.01 4.66 3.69
CA HIS A 56 13.77 3.97 3.30
C HIS A 56 12.48 4.74 3.59
N GLU A 57 12.50 6.08 3.47
CA GLU A 57 11.27 6.86 3.46
C GLU A 57 10.38 6.52 2.25
N LEU A 58 9.10 6.94 2.27
CA LEU A 58 8.20 6.76 1.13
C LEU A 58 8.68 7.65 -0.02
N LEU A 59 9.15 7.02 -1.10
CA LEU A 59 9.67 7.71 -2.27
C LEU A 59 8.74 7.50 -3.46
N LEU A 60 8.58 8.53 -4.28
CA LEU A 60 7.97 8.47 -5.61
C LEU A 60 8.99 8.93 -6.66
N PHE A 61 9.49 7.99 -7.45
CA PHE A 61 10.41 8.23 -8.55
C PHE A 61 9.63 8.66 -9.79
N ASN A 62 9.93 9.84 -10.31
CA ASN A 62 9.22 10.44 -11.44
C ASN A 62 9.93 10.25 -12.79
N ASN A 63 11.22 9.89 -12.78
CA ASN A 63 12.03 9.75 -13.98
C ASN A 63 12.87 8.45 -13.94
N ILE A 64 12.43 7.43 -14.68
CA ILE A 64 13.05 6.10 -14.67
C ILE A 64 13.71 5.83 -16.01
N LYS A 65 15.04 5.65 -15.99
CA LYS A 65 15.87 5.50 -17.19
C LYS A 65 15.40 4.38 -18.13
N GLU A 66 15.11 3.21 -17.58
CA GLU A 66 14.74 2.02 -18.37
C GLU A 66 13.27 2.02 -18.80
N ALA A 67 12.43 2.92 -18.25
CA ALA A 67 11.01 3.00 -18.60
C ALA A 67 10.50 4.45 -18.58
N PRO A 68 10.88 5.29 -19.58
CA PRO A 68 10.43 6.67 -19.67
C PRO A 68 8.90 6.79 -19.58
N GLY A 69 8.41 7.83 -18.89
CA GLY A 69 6.99 8.07 -18.63
C GLY A 69 6.38 7.24 -17.51
N HIS A 70 7.07 6.22 -16.99
CA HIS A 70 6.64 5.48 -15.81
C HIS A 70 7.09 6.17 -14.52
N ARG A 71 6.37 5.88 -13.44
CA ARG A 71 6.70 6.28 -12.08
C ARG A 71 6.69 5.05 -11.17
N SER A 72 7.51 5.08 -10.13
CA SER A 72 7.62 3.97 -9.17
C SER A 72 7.57 4.50 -7.75
N ALA A 73 6.79 3.87 -6.88
CA ALA A 73 6.74 4.22 -5.46
C ALA A 73 7.31 3.09 -4.59
N LEU A 74 8.15 3.46 -3.62
CA LEU A 74 8.79 2.53 -2.68
C LEU A 74 8.39 2.87 -1.24
N ASN A 75 8.39 1.86 -0.36
CA ASN A 75 8.24 2.01 1.11
C ASN A 75 6.89 2.58 1.58
N LEU A 76 5.80 2.20 0.91
CA LEU A 76 4.45 2.64 1.30
C LEU A 76 3.98 2.02 2.62
N LEU A 77 4.23 0.72 2.82
CA LEU A 77 3.55 -0.09 3.85
C LEU A 77 4.27 -0.10 5.20
N THR A 78 4.37 1.05 5.85
CA THR A 78 4.84 1.13 7.25
C THR A 78 3.64 1.14 8.22
N ARG A 79 3.82 0.56 9.42
CA ARG A 79 2.77 0.55 10.45
C ARG A 79 2.27 1.96 10.76
N ALA A 80 3.19 2.92 10.94
CA ALA A 80 2.83 4.31 11.24
C ALA A 80 1.96 4.93 10.14
N ARG A 81 2.29 4.69 8.86
CA ARG A 81 1.51 5.21 7.74
C ARG A 81 0.14 4.54 7.64
N LEU A 82 0.08 3.22 7.78
CA LEU A 82 -1.17 2.47 7.77
C LEU A 82 -2.09 2.92 8.91
N CYS A 83 -1.56 3.09 10.13
CA CYS A 83 -2.34 3.57 11.27
C CYS A 83 -2.86 5.00 11.05
N ASN A 84 -2.02 5.88 10.50
CA ASN A 84 -2.42 7.25 10.17
C ASN A 84 -3.56 7.28 9.13
N VAL A 85 -3.44 6.52 8.04
CA VAL A 85 -4.46 6.49 6.99
C VAL A 85 -5.76 5.84 7.46
N LEU A 86 -5.67 4.80 8.30
CA LEU A 86 -6.83 4.14 8.88
C LEU A 86 -7.45 4.92 10.06
N GLY A 87 -6.81 6.01 10.52
CA GLY A 87 -7.27 6.81 11.65
C GLY A 87 -7.29 6.06 12.97
N ILE A 88 -6.35 5.13 13.18
CA ILE A 88 -6.27 4.28 14.38
C ILE A 88 -4.98 4.52 15.17
N ALA A 89 -5.03 4.21 16.46
CA ALA A 89 -3.84 4.13 17.28
C ALA A 89 -2.98 2.91 16.88
N PRO A 90 -1.64 2.98 16.96
CA PRO A 90 -0.77 1.86 16.62
C PRO A 90 -1.13 0.55 17.32
N GLU A 91 -1.53 0.62 18.58
CA GLU A 91 -1.87 -0.51 19.45
C GLU A 91 -3.07 -1.29 18.90
N SER A 92 -4.03 -0.60 18.27
CA SER A 92 -5.23 -1.19 17.69
C SER A 92 -5.01 -1.89 16.35
N PHE A 93 -3.82 -1.76 15.74
CA PHE A 93 -3.57 -2.26 14.38
C PHE A 93 -3.76 -3.78 14.26
N LEU A 94 -3.20 -4.55 15.20
CA LEU A 94 -3.29 -6.01 15.15
C LEU A 94 -4.71 -6.51 15.42
N ASP A 95 -5.43 -5.88 16.33
CA ASP A 95 -6.81 -6.25 16.64
C ASP A 95 -7.73 -5.95 15.47
N LEU A 96 -7.51 -4.82 14.77
CA LEU A 96 -8.22 -4.50 13.54
C LEU A 96 -7.97 -5.56 12.46
N LEU A 97 -6.71 -5.95 12.24
CA LEU A 97 -6.37 -6.99 11.26
C LEU A 97 -7.01 -8.34 11.62
N ARG A 98 -6.95 -8.75 12.89
CA ARG A 98 -7.60 -9.99 13.37
C ARG A 98 -9.11 -9.93 13.18
N TRP A 99 -9.73 -8.80 13.50
CA TRP A 99 -11.16 -8.62 13.28
C TRP A 99 -11.51 -8.73 11.80
N ALA A 100 -10.78 -8.07 10.91
CA ALA A 100 -11.03 -8.11 9.47
C ALA A 100 -10.87 -9.53 8.89
N MET A 101 -9.87 -10.28 9.34
CA MET A 101 -9.67 -11.69 8.95
C MET A 101 -10.85 -12.60 9.36
N ASN A 102 -11.50 -12.30 10.50
CA ASN A 102 -12.66 -13.05 11.00
C ASN A 102 -14.00 -12.53 10.46
N ASN A 103 -14.02 -11.37 9.80
CA ASN A 103 -15.23 -10.74 9.27
C ASN A 103 -15.02 -10.31 7.80
N PRO A 104 -14.72 -11.24 6.89
CA PRO A 104 -14.48 -10.92 5.49
C PRO A 104 -15.78 -10.46 4.81
N ILE A 105 -15.64 -9.51 3.89
CA ILE A 105 -16.69 -9.08 2.97
C ILE A 105 -16.26 -9.48 1.56
N GLY A 106 -17.18 -10.03 0.77
CA GLY A 106 -16.89 -10.37 -0.63
C GLY A 106 -16.63 -9.11 -1.47
N PRO A 107 -15.74 -9.19 -2.48
CA PRO A 107 -15.56 -8.08 -3.40
C PRO A 107 -16.79 -7.92 -4.31
N GLU A 108 -16.99 -6.70 -4.80
CA GLU A 108 -17.97 -6.43 -5.86
C GLU A 108 -17.31 -6.62 -7.23
N ILE A 109 -18.04 -7.25 -8.17
CA ILE A 109 -17.61 -7.37 -9.56
C ILE A 109 -18.03 -6.10 -10.31
N VAL A 110 -17.08 -5.47 -10.98
CA VAL A 110 -17.28 -4.25 -11.77
C VAL A 110 -16.79 -4.45 -13.20
N GLU A 111 -17.47 -3.83 -14.16
CA GLU A 111 -17.19 -3.99 -15.60
C GLU A 111 -15.96 -3.19 -16.08
N SER A 112 -15.53 -2.19 -15.32
CA SER A 112 -14.43 -1.31 -15.71
C SER A 112 -13.71 -0.71 -14.51
N GLY A 113 -12.47 -0.25 -14.72
CA GLY A 113 -11.68 0.45 -13.72
C GLY A 113 -10.38 1.00 -14.29
N ALA A 114 -9.70 1.87 -13.53
CA ALA A 114 -8.47 2.56 -13.95
C ALA A 114 -7.33 1.61 -14.37
N VAL A 115 -7.33 0.37 -13.88
CA VAL A 115 -6.37 -0.67 -14.27
C VAL A 115 -6.46 -1.03 -15.77
N MET A 116 -7.59 -0.77 -16.42
CA MET A 116 -7.83 -1.10 -17.84
C MET A 116 -7.46 0.02 -18.81
N GLU A 117 -7.03 1.19 -18.31
CA GLU A 117 -6.72 2.40 -19.10
C GLU A 117 -5.50 2.24 -20.00
N GLN A 118 -4.54 1.37 -19.61
CA GLN A 118 -3.32 1.11 -20.37
C GLN A 118 -3.25 -0.38 -20.72
N ARG A 119 -2.95 -0.67 -21.99
CA ARG A 119 -2.89 -2.03 -22.52
C ARG A 119 -1.66 -2.18 -23.41
N GLN A 120 -1.09 -3.37 -23.42
CA GLN A 120 -0.07 -3.75 -24.40
C GLN A 120 -0.71 -4.72 -25.40
N GLU A 121 -0.62 -4.42 -26.70
CA GLU A 121 -1.06 -5.36 -27.75
C GLU A 121 -0.19 -6.62 -27.76
N GLN A 122 1.12 -6.44 -27.56
CA GLN A 122 2.09 -7.50 -27.35
C GLN A 122 2.77 -7.31 -26.00
N VAL A 123 2.77 -8.37 -25.16
CA VAL A 123 3.41 -8.33 -23.85
C VAL A 123 4.91 -8.08 -23.99
N ASN A 124 5.40 -7.02 -23.34
CA ASN A 124 6.81 -6.72 -23.24
C ASN A 124 7.14 -6.27 -21.80
N LEU A 125 7.73 -7.17 -21.02
CA LEU A 125 8.12 -6.89 -19.63
C LEU A 125 9.37 -6.02 -19.52
N HIS A 126 10.17 -5.90 -20.59
CA HIS A 126 11.35 -5.05 -20.59
C HIS A 126 11.01 -3.56 -20.74
N SER A 127 9.76 -3.22 -21.06
CA SER A 127 9.31 -1.82 -21.17
C SER A 127 8.70 -1.26 -19.89
N ILE A 128 8.67 -2.04 -18.79
CA ILE A 128 8.16 -1.60 -17.49
C ILE A 128 9.30 -1.58 -16.45
N PRO A 129 9.23 -0.68 -15.44
CA PRO A 129 10.34 -0.47 -14.51
C PRO A 129 10.39 -1.54 -13.41
N ILE A 130 10.86 -2.74 -13.73
CA ILE A 130 11.07 -3.82 -12.74
C ILE A 130 12.39 -3.57 -11.99
N PRO A 131 12.37 -3.26 -10.68
CA PRO A 131 13.59 -2.92 -9.96
C PRO A 131 14.46 -4.15 -9.68
N HIS A 132 15.77 -4.01 -9.84
CA HIS A 132 16.76 -5.01 -9.42
C HIS A 132 17.36 -4.55 -8.09
N HIS A 133 17.14 -5.30 -7.02
CA HIS A 133 17.61 -4.93 -5.68
C HIS A 133 18.95 -5.55 -5.30
N TRP A 134 19.25 -6.73 -5.83
CA TRP A 134 20.46 -7.50 -5.49
C TRP A 134 21.36 -7.64 -6.73
N PRO A 135 22.70 -7.72 -6.53
CA PRO A 135 23.65 -7.95 -7.62
C PRO A 135 23.45 -9.28 -8.34
#